data_AF-A0A3C1DM68-F1
#
_entry.id   AF-A0A3C1DM68-F1
#
_cell.length_a   1.000
_cell.length_b   1.000
_cell.length_c   1.000
_cell.angle_alpha   90.00
_cell.angle_beta   90.00
_cell.angle_gamma   90.00
#
_symmetry.space_group_name_H-M   'P 1'
#
loop_
_entity.id
_entity.type
_entity.pdbx_description
1 polymer ?
#
loop_
_entity_poly.entity_id
_entity_poly.type
_entity_poly.pdbx_seq_one_letter_code
_entity_poly.pdbx_strand_id
1 'polypeptide(L)'
;MSDSHEPVPGDTTASADVPASEDPQRVGAGRIILGFAFSLFSAVLLFVMWNYTFNLWPLVFIAFVPMYVAAYRLFPRKLAPFAFAIAAFGYWLALLLQGGGVLPPAVVYLASLLIAAFWFLLAIFERKFTERTNYKWFIVQLPLLWVGLEVIFEGNLLLGSNYWIAYRLGGAPEIIQPVSLVSTPALGFLIIMFNAVIALLVLKLMDKRWPNMATVKIPSITVKWSAVTTFGLTIVWVATSLVIFTNVSNEMGPA
;
A
#
# COMPACT_ATOMS: atom_id res chain seq x y z
N MET A 1 38.03 12.78 71.45
CA MET A 1 36.84 12.08 70.93
C MET A 1 35.73 13.12 70.94
N SER A 2 35.60 14.06 70.00
CA SER A 2 35.40 13.94 68.55
C SER A 2 34.35 12.90 68.19
N ASP A 3 33.08 13.28 68.26
CA ASP A 3 32.03 12.75 67.41
C ASP A 3 31.29 13.93 66.79
N SER A 4 31.39 14.00 65.47
CA SER A 4 30.86 15.00 64.57
C SER A 4 30.10 14.25 63.48
N HIS A 5 28.77 14.35 63.46
CA HIS A 5 27.87 13.92 62.37
C HIS A 5 26.47 14.43 62.70
N GLU A 6 25.66 15.06 61.86
CA GLU A 6 25.77 15.82 60.61
C GLU A 6 24.35 16.42 60.44
N PRO A 7 24.16 17.67 59.98
CA PRO A 7 22.82 18.20 59.72
C PRO A 7 22.22 17.57 58.46
N VAL A 8 20.98 17.09 58.55
CA VAL A 8 20.19 16.54 57.43
C VAL A 8 20.10 17.60 56.32
N PRO A 9 20.67 17.35 55.12
CA PRO A 9 20.62 18.33 54.05
C PRO A 9 19.31 18.22 53.26
N GLY A 10 18.66 19.37 53.09
CA GLY A 10 18.13 19.76 51.79
C GLY A 10 16.78 19.16 51.40
N ASP A 11 15.73 19.85 51.83
CA ASP A 11 14.52 19.99 51.04
C ASP A 11 14.84 20.88 49.82
N THR A 12 15.09 20.29 48.64
CA THR A 12 15.13 21.02 47.36
C THR A 12 14.58 20.14 46.23
N THR A 13 13.28 20.32 45.97
CA THR A 13 12.69 20.45 44.63
C THR A 13 13.51 19.89 43.46
N ALA A 14 13.21 18.65 43.10
CA ALA A 14 13.34 18.19 41.72
C ALA A 14 12.21 17.21 41.45
N SER A 15 10.97 17.71 41.45
CA SER A 15 9.97 17.17 40.54
C SER A 15 10.59 17.26 39.17
N ALA A 16 11.19 16.15 38.72
CA ALA A 16 11.67 16.02 37.37
C ALA A 16 10.48 16.41 36.48
N ASP A 17 10.60 17.59 35.87
CA ASP A 17 9.85 17.95 34.69
C ASP A 17 10.07 16.78 33.73
N VAL A 18 9.13 15.84 33.74
CA VAL A 18 8.90 14.96 32.60
C VAL A 18 8.63 15.96 31.48
N PRO A 19 9.54 16.13 30.51
CA PRO A 19 9.30 17.09 29.45
C PRO A 19 7.95 16.69 28.85
N ALA A 20 7.01 17.62 28.96
CA ALA A 20 5.67 17.48 28.43
C ALA A 20 5.79 16.85 27.05
N SER A 21 5.18 15.68 26.89
CA SER A 21 5.16 14.88 25.67
C SER A 21 5.16 15.79 24.45
N GLU A 22 6.21 15.70 23.61
CA GLU A 22 6.35 16.44 22.36
C GLU A 22 4.98 16.62 21.69
N ASP A 23 4.50 17.86 21.66
CA ASP A 23 3.25 18.23 21.00
C ASP A 23 3.36 17.75 19.55
N PRO A 24 2.55 16.79 19.08
CA PRO A 24 2.71 16.20 17.77
C PRO A 24 2.53 17.31 16.75
N GLN A 25 3.63 17.73 16.10
CA GLN A 25 3.70 18.70 15.01
C GLN A 25 2.31 18.94 14.40
N ARG A 26 1.68 20.07 14.73
CA ARG A 26 0.35 20.40 14.20
C ARG A 26 0.44 20.43 12.68
N VAL A 27 0.02 19.34 12.04
CA VAL A 27 0.01 19.20 10.59
C VAL A 27 -0.99 20.24 10.08
N GLY A 28 -0.51 21.22 9.31
CA GLY A 28 -1.36 22.29 8.79
C GLY A 28 -2.53 21.73 7.97
N ALA A 29 -3.70 22.37 8.06
CA ALA A 29 -4.93 21.92 7.41
C ALA A 29 -4.76 21.61 5.90
N GLY A 30 -3.92 22.39 5.20
CA GLY A 30 -3.59 22.14 3.79
C GLY A 30 -2.96 20.77 3.51
N ARG A 31 -2.14 20.23 4.43
CA ARG A 31 -1.56 18.88 4.28
C ARG A 31 -2.63 17.79 4.46
N ILE A 32 -3.59 18.01 5.35
CA ILE A 32 -4.70 17.08 5.56
C ILE A 32 -5.60 17.04 4.32
N ILE A 33 -5.95 18.21 3.77
CA ILE A 33 -6.72 18.32 2.52
C ILE A 33 -5.99 17.61 1.37
N LEU A 34 -4.67 17.85 1.23
CA LEU A 34 -3.87 17.18 0.21
C LEU A 34 -3.81 15.66 0.44
N GLY A 35 -3.77 15.20 1.70
CA GLY A 35 -3.84 13.79 2.05
C GLY A 35 -5.13 13.14 1.56
N PHE A 36 -6.27 13.77 1.80
CA PHE A 36 -7.55 13.29 1.27
C PHE A 36 -7.58 13.32 -0.26
N ALA A 37 -7.08 14.39 -0.88
CA ALA A 37 -7.02 14.50 -2.35
C ALA A 37 -6.17 13.39 -2.98
N PHE A 38 -4.98 13.10 -2.43
CA PHE A 38 -4.11 12.02 -2.91
C PHE A 38 -4.71 10.63 -2.69
N SER A 39 -5.41 10.44 -1.57
CA SER A 39 -6.11 9.17 -1.28
C SER A 39 -7.26 8.95 -2.25
N LEU A 40 -8.06 9.99 -2.50
CA LEU A 40 -9.13 9.96 -3.49
C LEU A 40 -8.59 9.76 -4.90
N PHE A 41 -7.47 10.40 -5.24
CA PHE A 41 -6.82 10.21 -6.54
C PHE A 41 -6.41 8.75 -6.73
N SER A 42 -5.80 8.10 -5.72
CA SER A 42 -5.52 6.67 -5.75
C SER A 42 -6.78 5.82 -5.93
N ALA A 43 -7.86 6.14 -5.21
CA ALA A 43 -9.15 5.45 -5.36
C ALA A 43 -9.71 5.55 -6.78
N VAL A 44 -9.63 6.73 -7.40
CA VAL A 44 -10.05 6.94 -8.80
C VAL A 44 -9.18 6.11 -9.74
N LEU A 45 -7.85 6.12 -9.59
CA LEU A 45 -6.95 5.29 -10.42
C LEU A 45 -7.28 3.80 -10.31
N LEU A 46 -7.52 3.32 -9.09
CA LEU A 46 -7.91 1.94 -8.81
C LEU A 46 -9.30 1.59 -9.34
N PHE A 47 -10.19 2.57 -9.50
CA PHE A 47 -11.52 2.38 -10.06
C PHE A 47 -11.52 2.35 -11.59
N VAL A 48 -10.78 3.27 -12.24
CA VAL A 48 -10.79 3.43 -13.70
C VAL A 48 -9.91 2.41 -14.44
N MET A 49 -9.03 1.69 -13.73
CA MET A 49 -8.18 0.66 -14.32
C MET A 49 -8.95 -0.61 -14.75
N TRP A 50 -10.20 -0.77 -14.35
CA TRP A 50 -11.01 -1.95 -14.64
C TRP A 50 -11.55 -1.93 -16.08
N ASN A 51 -11.67 -3.12 -16.69
CA ASN A 51 -11.99 -3.23 -18.12
C ASN A 51 -13.41 -2.74 -18.46
N TYR A 52 -14.35 -2.89 -17.52
CA TYR A 52 -15.74 -2.44 -17.66
C TYR A 52 -15.97 -1.00 -17.18
N THR A 53 -14.94 -0.32 -16.66
CA THR A 53 -15.01 1.11 -16.34
C THR A 53 -14.38 1.92 -17.48
N PHE A 54 -13.07 2.15 -17.44
CA PHE A 54 -12.33 2.88 -18.49
C PHE A 54 -11.20 2.07 -19.13
N ASN A 55 -10.96 0.85 -18.66
CA ASN A 55 -9.92 -0.06 -19.16
C ASN A 55 -8.51 0.55 -19.18
N LEU A 56 -8.20 1.43 -18.21
CA LEU A 56 -6.88 2.03 -18.06
C LEU A 56 -5.95 1.09 -17.28
N TRP A 57 -5.84 -0.15 -17.74
CA TRP A 57 -5.12 -1.22 -17.04
C TRP A 57 -3.65 -0.91 -16.70
N PRO A 58 -2.87 -0.12 -17.46
CA PRO A 58 -1.48 0.17 -17.08
C PRO A 58 -1.36 0.92 -15.74
N LEU A 59 -2.45 1.54 -15.28
CA LEU A 59 -2.49 2.19 -13.97
C LEU A 59 -2.26 1.21 -12.81
N VAL A 60 -2.42 -0.10 -13.01
CA VAL A 60 -2.18 -1.11 -11.96
C VAL A 60 -0.78 -0.99 -11.35
N PHE A 61 0.21 -0.46 -12.07
CA PHE A 61 1.58 -0.31 -11.61
C PHE A 61 1.85 0.95 -10.78
N ILE A 62 0.93 1.92 -10.77
CA ILE A 62 1.12 3.21 -10.06
C ILE A 62 -0.08 3.64 -9.20
N ALA A 63 -1.23 2.96 -9.31
CA ALA A 63 -2.48 3.38 -8.70
C ALA A 63 -2.42 3.51 -7.17
N PHE A 64 -1.58 2.72 -6.49
CA PHE A 64 -1.42 2.80 -5.03
C PHE A 64 -0.43 3.88 -4.57
N VAL A 65 0.40 4.41 -5.46
CA VAL A 65 1.47 5.36 -5.10
C VAL A 65 0.93 6.62 -4.40
N PRO A 66 -0.15 7.27 -4.88
CA PRO A 66 -0.68 8.46 -4.21
C PRO A 66 -1.21 8.17 -2.80
N MET A 67 -1.81 6.99 -2.59
CA MET A 67 -2.26 6.54 -1.26
C MET A 67 -1.08 6.42 -0.29
N TYR A 68 0.05 5.83 -0.70
CA TYR A 68 1.24 5.76 0.15
C TYR A 68 1.78 7.16 0.49
N VAL A 69 1.82 8.08 -0.48
CA VAL A 69 2.23 9.46 -0.21
C VAL A 69 1.30 10.12 0.82
N ALA A 70 0.00 9.93 0.67
CA ALA A 70 -0.98 10.43 1.63
C ALA A 70 -0.76 9.86 3.04
N ALA A 71 -0.65 8.53 3.15
CA ALA A 71 -0.49 7.83 4.43
C ALA A 71 0.78 8.26 5.19
N TYR A 72 1.90 8.43 4.49
CA TYR A 72 3.21 8.55 5.11
C TYR A 72 3.75 9.98 5.22
N ARG A 73 3.26 10.93 4.42
CA ARG A 73 3.81 12.31 4.38
C ARG A 73 2.78 13.41 4.48
N LEU A 74 1.53 13.16 4.11
CA LEU A 74 0.48 14.19 4.14
C LEU A 74 -0.36 14.11 5.41
N PHE A 75 -0.86 12.92 5.74
CA PHE A 75 -1.66 12.75 6.94
C PHE A 75 -0.82 12.74 8.22
N PRO A 76 -1.36 13.28 9.35
CA PRO A 76 -0.86 12.92 10.67
C PRO A 76 -1.07 11.43 10.92
N ARG A 77 -0.27 10.83 11.83
CA ARG A 77 -0.32 9.38 12.12
C ARG A 77 -1.73 8.84 12.39
N LYS A 78 -2.58 9.62 13.10
CA LYS A 78 -3.95 9.24 13.44
C LYS A 78 -4.89 9.15 12.22
N LEU A 79 -4.59 9.88 11.14
CA LEU A 79 -5.41 9.91 9.92
C LEU A 79 -4.81 9.07 8.78
N ALA A 80 -3.58 8.56 8.91
CA ALA A 80 -2.97 7.67 7.92
C ALA A 80 -3.87 6.50 7.47
N PRO A 81 -4.67 5.86 8.35
CA PRO A 81 -5.57 4.78 7.93
C PRO A 81 -6.62 5.18 6.90
N PHE A 82 -7.03 6.45 6.86
CA PHE A 82 -7.97 6.94 5.83
C PHE A 82 -7.42 6.80 4.43
N ALA A 83 -6.09 6.91 4.23
CA ALA A 83 -5.51 6.76 2.91
C ALA A 83 -5.82 5.38 2.33
N PHE A 84 -5.53 4.33 3.10
CA PHE A 84 -5.78 2.94 2.72
C PHE A 84 -7.27 2.66 2.55
N ALA A 85 -8.11 3.15 3.47
CA ALA A 85 -9.56 2.94 3.41
C ALA A 85 -10.17 3.56 2.14
N ILE A 86 -9.79 4.79 1.79
CA ILE A 86 -10.31 5.48 0.60
C ILE A 86 -9.84 4.79 -0.68
N ALA A 87 -8.55 4.43 -0.77
CA ALA A 87 -8.02 3.69 -1.92
C ALA A 87 -8.70 2.32 -2.08
N ALA A 88 -8.85 1.58 -0.98
CA ALA A 88 -9.57 0.32 -0.94
C ALA A 88 -11.02 0.48 -1.40
N PHE A 89 -11.73 1.51 -0.93
CA PHE A 89 -13.08 1.79 -1.39
C PHE A 89 -13.17 1.86 -2.91
N GLY A 90 -12.27 2.60 -3.57
CA GLY A 90 -12.25 2.72 -5.03
C GLY A 90 -12.04 1.37 -5.74
N TYR A 91 -11.11 0.56 -5.26
CA TYR A 91 -10.84 -0.77 -5.81
C TYR A 91 -12.03 -1.72 -5.66
N TRP A 92 -12.52 -1.89 -4.43
CA TRP A 92 -13.57 -2.85 -4.11
C TRP A 92 -14.94 -2.42 -4.64
N LEU A 93 -15.19 -1.12 -4.74
CA LEU A 93 -16.39 -0.60 -5.41
C LEU A 93 -16.42 -0.98 -6.88
N ALA A 94 -15.32 -0.76 -7.60
CA ALA A 94 -15.25 -1.18 -9.00
C ALA A 94 -15.52 -2.69 -9.09
N LEU A 95 -14.75 -3.49 -8.36
CA LEU A 95 -14.92 -4.95 -8.34
C LEU A 95 -16.37 -5.38 -8.13
N LEU A 96 -17.04 -4.84 -7.11
CA LEU A 96 -18.42 -5.22 -6.79
C LEU A 96 -19.43 -4.72 -7.84
N LEU A 97 -19.16 -3.60 -8.52
CA LEU A 97 -19.96 -3.15 -9.66
C LEU A 97 -19.87 -4.10 -10.86
N GLN A 98 -18.79 -4.88 -10.99
CA GLN A 98 -18.72 -5.94 -11.99
C GLN A 98 -19.82 -7.00 -11.78
N GLY A 99 -20.14 -7.31 -10.52
CA GLY A 99 -21.27 -8.16 -10.13
C GLY A 99 -22.62 -7.44 -10.11
N GLY A 100 -22.66 -6.15 -10.49
CA GLY A 100 -23.78 -5.22 -10.29
C GLY A 100 -25.07 -5.49 -11.08
N GLY A 101 -25.14 -6.60 -11.82
CA GLY A 101 -26.38 -7.11 -12.40
C GLY A 101 -27.17 -8.08 -11.49
N VAL A 102 -26.52 -8.59 -10.44
CA VAL A 102 -27.09 -9.61 -9.54
C VAL A 102 -27.44 -9.01 -8.17
N LEU A 103 -26.72 -7.98 -7.74
CA LEU A 103 -26.88 -7.34 -6.43
C LEU A 103 -27.54 -5.96 -6.54
N PRO A 104 -28.46 -5.59 -5.62
CA PRO A 104 -28.99 -4.24 -5.56
C PRO A 104 -27.87 -3.20 -5.34
N PRO A 105 -27.96 -1.99 -5.91
CA PRO A 105 -26.93 -0.95 -5.76
C PRO A 105 -26.57 -0.63 -4.31
N ALA A 106 -27.57 -0.61 -3.41
CA ALA A 106 -27.35 -0.37 -1.99
C ALA A 106 -26.42 -1.42 -1.34
N VAL A 107 -26.52 -2.69 -1.76
CA VAL A 107 -25.66 -3.78 -1.27
C VAL A 107 -24.23 -3.58 -1.76
N VAL A 108 -24.05 -3.21 -3.03
CA VAL A 108 -22.73 -2.93 -3.63
C VAL A 108 -22.03 -1.80 -2.88
N TYR A 109 -22.71 -0.66 -2.68
CA TYR A 109 -22.12 0.47 -1.96
C TYR A 109 -21.83 0.14 -0.49
N LEU A 110 -22.75 -0.52 0.21
CA LEU A 110 -22.56 -0.90 1.61
C LEU A 110 -21.41 -1.89 1.78
N ALA A 111 -21.32 -2.93 0.95
CA ALA A 111 -20.23 -3.90 0.99
C ALA A 111 -18.87 -3.22 0.73
N SER A 112 -18.81 -2.30 -0.23
CA SER A 112 -17.59 -1.53 -0.54
C SER A 112 -17.16 -0.67 0.66
N LEU A 113 -18.11 -0.02 1.34
CA LEU A 113 -17.85 0.75 2.55
C LEU A 113 -17.39 -0.13 3.72
N LEU A 114 -17.98 -1.32 3.89
CA LEU A 114 -17.57 -2.26 4.94
C LEU A 114 -16.15 -2.78 4.71
N ILE A 115 -15.79 -3.10 3.46
CA ILE A 115 -14.41 -3.50 3.11
C ILE A 115 -13.44 -2.33 3.33
N ALA A 116 -13.82 -1.10 2.96
CA ALA A 116 -13.02 0.09 3.24
C ALA A 116 -12.82 0.33 4.75
N ALA A 117 -13.86 0.13 5.55
CA ALA A 117 -13.79 0.21 7.01
C ALA A 117 -12.88 -0.90 7.59
N PHE A 118 -12.93 -2.10 7.03
CA PHE A 118 -12.00 -3.17 7.40
C PHE A 118 -10.55 -2.80 7.08
N TRP A 119 -10.29 -2.24 5.90
CA TRP A 119 -8.96 -1.71 5.53
C TRP A 119 -8.51 -0.55 6.44
N PHE A 120 -9.43 0.31 6.87
CA PHE A 120 -9.14 1.32 7.88
C PHE A 120 -8.61 0.67 9.16
N LEU A 121 -9.30 -0.36 9.68
CA LEU A 121 -8.89 -1.05 10.90
C LEU A 121 -7.52 -1.72 10.77
N LEU A 122 -7.26 -2.40 9.66
CA LEU A 122 -5.94 -2.99 9.38
C LEU A 122 -4.84 -1.90 9.32
N ALA A 123 -5.15 -0.76 8.72
CA ALA A 123 -4.19 0.32 8.51
C ALA A 123 -3.85 1.12 9.77
N ILE A 124 -4.61 1.00 10.88
CA ILE A 124 -4.29 1.64 12.17
C ILE A 124 -2.85 1.30 12.63
N PHE A 125 -2.41 0.08 12.35
CA PHE A 125 -1.10 -0.41 12.78
C PHE A 125 -0.01 -0.24 11.72
N GLU A 126 -0.41 -0.06 10.45
CA GLU A 126 0.46 -0.16 9.28
C GLU A 126 1.60 0.86 9.34
N ARG A 127 1.28 2.15 9.41
CA ARG A 127 2.31 3.21 9.46
C ARG A 127 3.23 3.05 10.68
N LYS A 128 2.67 2.70 11.84
CA LYS A 128 3.42 2.53 13.08
C LYS A 128 4.42 1.37 12.96
N PHE A 129 3.99 0.25 12.39
CA PHE A 129 4.86 -0.90 12.14
C PHE A 129 5.95 -0.58 11.12
N THR A 130 5.60 0.06 10.00
CA THR A 130 6.57 0.45 8.96
C THR A 130 7.62 1.41 9.49
N GLU A 131 7.21 2.43 10.23
CA GLU A 131 8.14 3.39 10.83
C GLU A 131 9.06 2.70 11.87
N ARG A 132 8.53 1.80 12.70
CA ARG A 132 9.32 1.02 13.69
C ARG A 132 10.33 0.09 13.04
N THR A 133 9.99 -0.49 11.90
CA THR A 133 10.87 -1.42 11.18
C THR A 133 11.80 -0.70 10.20
N ASN A 134 11.84 0.64 10.21
CA ASN A 134 12.62 1.44 9.26
C ASN A 134 12.33 1.07 7.80
N TYR A 135 11.04 0.83 7.51
CA TYR A 135 10.53 0.50 6.17
C TYR A 135 11.03 -0.83 5.59
N LYS A 136 11.69 -1.70 6.38
CA LYS A 136 12.27 -2.96 5.89
C LYS A 136 11.26 -3.88 5.21
N TRP A 137 10.01 -3.87 5.68
CA TRP A 137 8.93 -4.71 5.18
C TRP A 137 7.98 -4.00 4.20
N PHE A 138 8.29 -2.76 3.82
CA PHE A 138 7.38 -1.88 3.08
C PHE A 138 6.88 -2.48 1.77
N ILE A 139 7.77 -3.17 1.04
CA ILE A 139 7.44 -3.79 -0.25
C ILE A 139 6.75 -5.15 -0.12
N VAL A 140 6.62 -5.71 1.08
CA VAL A 140 6.04 -7.07 1.29
C VAL A 140 4.73 -6.99 2.05
N GLN A 141 4.65 -6.11 3.05
CA GLN A 141 3.53 -6.08 3.99
C GLN A 141 2.19 -5.79 3.32
N LEU A 142 2.04 -4.67 2.61
CA LEU A 142 0.77 -4.36 1.95
C LEU A 142 0.44 -5.37 0.85
N PRO A 143 1.38 -5.76 -0.04
CA PRO A 143 1.11 -6.81 -1.02
C PRO A 143 0.60 -8.11 -0.38
N LEU A 144 1.20 -8.55 0.73
CA LEU A 144 0.79 -9.75 1.43
C LEU A 144 -0.60 -9.61 2.04
N LEU A 145 -0.89 -8.49 2.71
CA LEU A 145 -2.21 -8.23 3.29
C LEU A 145 -3.29 -8.14 2.20
N TRP A 146 -2.97 -7.49 1.09
CA TRP A 146 -3.92 -7.27 0.00
C TRP A 146 -4.25 -8.57 -0.72
N VAL A 147 -3.22 -9.26 -1.20
CA VAL A 147 -3.40 -10.55 -1.88
C VAL A 147 -3.98 -11.59 -0.92
N GLY A 148 -3.56 -11.60 0.34
CA GLY A 148 -4.13 -12.48 1.35
C GLY A 148 -5.63 -12.28 1.51
N LEU A 149 -6.12 -11.04 1.44
CA LEU A 149 -7.56 -10.77 1.45
C LEU A 149 -8.25 -11.19 0.16
N GLU A 150 -7.64 -10.96 -1.00
CA GLU A 150 -8.16 -11.49 -2.25
C GLU A 150 -8.26 -13.03 -2.21
N VAL A 151 -7.27 -13.74 -1.64
CA VAL A 151 -7.33 -15.20 -1.41
C VAL A 151 -8.45 -15.57 -0.44
N ILE A 152 -8.65 -14.83 0.65
CA ILE A 152 -9.72 -15.15 1.61
C ILE A 152 -11.10 -14.93 0.98
N PHE A 153 -11.25 -13.96 0.09
CA PHE A 153 -12.48 -13.71 -0.65
C PHE A 153 -12.64 -14.57 -1.91
N GLU A 154 -11.61 -15.34 -2.27
CA GLU A 154 -11.65 -16.31 -3.37
C GLU A 154 -12.79 -17.31 -3.19
N GLY A 155 -13.48 -17.61 -4.29
CA GLY A 155 -14.49 -18.66 -4.31
C GLY A 155 -15.85 -18.27 -3.73
N ASN A 156 -16.10 -16.99 -3.46
CA ASN A 156 -17.47 -16.56 -3.15
C ASN A 156 -18.34 -16.55 -4.42
N LEU A 157 -19.62 -16.91 -4.27
CA LEU A 157 -20.58 -16.98 -5.38
C LEU A 157 -20.95 -15.60 -5.96
N LEU A 158 -20.57 -14.51 -5.28
CA LEU A 158 -20.97 -13.14 -5.62
C LEU A 158 -20.01 -12.46 -6.60
N LEU A 159 -18.72 -12.78 -6.53
CA LEU A 159 -17.64 -12.13 -7.27
C LEU A 159 -17.10 -13.01 -8.42
N GLY A 160 -17.45 -14.30 -8.43
CA GLY A 160 -16.98 -15.25 -9.44
C GLY A 160 -15.46 -15.41 -9.42
N SER A 161 -14.86 -15.74 -10.55
CA SER A 161 -13.43 -16.05 -10.67
C SER A 161 -12.53 -14.85 -11.01
N ASN A 162 -13.06 -13.64 -11.22
CA ASN A 162 -12.35 -12.51 -11.86
C ASN A 162 -11.96 -11.34 -10.92
N TYR A 163 -11.71 -11.61 -9.64
CA TYR A 163 -11.55 -10.56 -8.63
C TYR A 163 -10.11 -10.12 -8.36
N TRP A 164 -9.11 -10.76 -8.96
CA TRP A 164 -7.71 -10.41 -8.79
C TRP A 164 -7.31 -9.16 -9.56
N ILE A 165 -6.50 -8.29 -8.94
CA ILE A 165 -5.85 -7.17 -9.65
C ILE A 165 -5.02 -7.64 -10.85
N ALA A 166 -4.47 -8.85 -10.78
CA ALA A 166 -3.70 -9.48 -11.84
C ALA A 166 -4.49 -9.63 -13.16
N TYR A 167 -5.82 -9.80 -13.13
CA TYR A 167 -6.62 -9.94 -14.35
C TYR A 167 -6.68 -8.66 -15.20
N ARG A 168 -6.26 -7.52 -14.66
CA ARG A 168 -6.09 -6.31 -15.48
C ARG A 168 -5.04 -6.49 -16.57
N LEU A 169 -4.09 -7.41 -16.38
CA LEU A 169 -3.08 -7.77 -17.37
C LEU A 169 -3.54 -8.89 -18.33
N GLY A 170 -4.80 -9.33 -18.27
CA GLY A 170 -5.29 -10.44 -19.09
C GLY A 170 -5.16 -10.22 -20.61
N GLY A 171 -5.08 -8.96 -21.06
CA GLY A 171 -4.85 -8.59 -22.46
C GLY A 171 -3.37 -8.50 -22.87
N ALA A 172 -2.43 -8.77 -21.96
CA ALA A 172 -0.99 -8.72 -22.21
C ALA A 172 -0.36 -10.12 -22.01
N PRO A 173 -0.61 -11.07 -22.94
CA PRO A 173 -0.12 -12.44 -22.84
C PRO A 173 1.41 -12.48 -22.64
N GLU A 174 2.15 -11.54 -23.20
CA GLU A 174 3.60 -11.42 -23.07
C GLU A 174 4.10 -11.19 -21.64
N ILE A 175 3.24 -10.75 -20.70
CA ILE A 175 3.59 -10.48 -19.29
C ILE A 175 3.02 -11.52 -18.32
N ILE A 176 1.90 -12.17 -18.65
CA ILE A 176 1.14 -12.97 -17.67
C ILE A 176 1.54 -14.44 -17.60
N GLN A 177 2.34 -14.97 -18.52
CA GLN A 177 2.54 -16.43 -18.65
C GLN A 177 3.00 -17.15 -17.37
N PRO A 178 3.85 -16.58 -16.47
CA PRO A 178 4.29 -17.26 -15.26
C PRO A 178 3.15 -17.57 -14.27
N VAL A 179 1.97 -16.97 -14.45
CA VAL A 179 0.75 -17.35 -13.71
C VAL A 179 0.45 -18.86 -13.85
N SER A 180 0.82 -19.49 -14.97
CA SER A 180 0.69 -20.94 -15.15
C SER A 180 1.55 -21.78 -14.18
N LEU A 181 2.64 -21.21 -13.67
CA LEU A 181 3.59 -21.88 -12.77
C LEU A 181 3.33 -21.55 -11.30
N VAL A 182 3.05 -20.27 -11.02
CA VAL A 182 3.00 -19.74 -9.64
C VAL A 182 1.66 -19.09 -9.27
N SER A 183 0.64 -19.24 -10.11
CA SER A 183 -0.74 -18.77 -9.93
C SER A 183 -0.96 -17.25 -9.96
N THR A 184 -2.23 -16.84 -10.08
CA THR A 184 -2.68 -15.44 -10.17
C THR A 184 -2.33 -14.58 -8.95
N PRO A 185 -2.46 -15.09 -7.69
CA PRO A 185 -2.01 -14.36 -6.49
C PRO A 185 -0.56 -13.87 -6.56
N ALA A 186 0.36 -14.65 -7.15
CA ALA A 186 1.76 -14.26 -7.26
C ALA A 186 1.96 -13.02 -8.16
N LEU A 187 1.21 -12.93 -9.26
CA LEU A 187 1.22 -11.75 -10.13
C LEU A 187 0.63 -10.54 -9.40
N GLY A 188 -0.49 -10.72 -8.68
CA GLY A 188 -1.10 -9.67 -7.86
C GLY A 188 -0.12 -9.12 -6.81
N PHE A 189 0.59 -10.01 -6.14
CA PHE A 189 1.62 -9.66 -5.17
C PHE A 189 2.72 -8.82 -5.82
N LEU A 190 3.25 -9.26 -6.96
CA LEU A 190 4.31 -8.56 -7.68
C LEU A 190 3.86 -7.16 -8.15
N ILE A 191 2.63 -7.01 -8.62
CA ILE A 191 2.06 -5.70 -9.04
C ILE A 191 2.04 -4.72 -7.86
N ILE A 192 1.55 -5.14 -6.70
CA ILE A 192 1.43 -4.25 -5.54
C ILE A 192 2.81 -4.00 -4.94
N MET A 193 3.72 -4.99 -4.97
CA MET A 193 5.13 -4.83 -4.60
C MET A 193 5.82 -3.80 -5.48
N PHE A 194 5.51 -3.77 -6.78
CA PHE A 194 5.99 -2.76 -7.73
C PHE A 194 5.49 -1.35 -7.39
N ASN A 195 4.21 -1.20 -7.05
CA ASN A 195 3.68 0.07 -6.56
C ASN A 195 4.41 0.52 -5.28
N ALA A 196 4.62 -0.41 -4.34
CA ALA A 196 5.28 -0.11 -3.08
C ALA A 196 6.72 0.37 -3.30
N VAL A 197 7.47 -0.22 -4.24
CA VAL A 197 8.84 0.24 -4.50
C VAL A 197 8.87 1.62 -5.15
N ILE A 198 7.94 1.92 -6.07
CA ILE A 198 7.80 3.26 -6.65
C ILE A 198 7.44 4.26 -5.56
N ALA A 199 6.47 3.93 -4.70
CA ALA A 199 6.10 4.77 -3.58
C ALA A 199 7.29 5.03 -2.65
N LEU A 200 8.09 4.02 -2.33
CA LEU A 200 9.27 4.18 -1.48
C LEU A 200 10.32 5.11 -2.11
N LEU A 201 10.51 5.03 -3.43
CA LEU A 201 11.37 5.95 -4.18
C LEU A 201 10.83 7.39 -4.14
N VAL A 202 9.54 7.57 -4.40
CA VAL A 202 8.87 8.88 -4.34
C VAL A 202 8.99 9.49 -2.94
N LEU A 203 8.70 8.71 -1.89
CA LEU A 203 8.83 9.13 -0.51
C LEU A 203 10.27 9.51 -0.17
N LYS A 204 11.26 8.75 -0.64
CA LYS A 204 12.68 9.09 -0.44
C LYS A 204 13.08 10.41 -1.13
N LEU A 205 12.57 10.65 -2.33
CA LEU A 205 12.79 11.91 -3.05
C LEU A 205 12.11 13.09 -2.32
N MET A 206 10.90 12.87 -1.80
CA MET A 206 10.21 13.85 -0.96
C MET A 206 10.98 14.14 0.32
N ASP A 207 11.52 13.14 1.01
CA ASP A 207 12.34 13.31 2.22
C ASP A 207 13.59 14.16 1.96
N LYS A 208 14.18 14.02 0.76
CA LYS A 208 15.32 14.83 0.33
C LYS A 208 14.92 16.28 0.06
N ARG A 209 13.77 16.51 -0.58
CA ARG A 209 13.30 17.85 -0.99
C ARG A 209 12.62 18.62 0.14
N TRP A 210 11.89 17.93 1.00
CA TRP A 210 11.12 18.48 2.12
C TRP A 210 11.36 17.66 3.40
N PRO A 211 12.52 17.83 4.06
CA PRO A 211 12.90 17.03 5.24
C PRO A 211 11.87 17.09 6.39
N ASN A 212 11.17 18.22 6.51
CA ASN A 212 10.18 18.47 7.57
C ASN A 212 8.81 17.77 7.34
N MET A 213 8.68 16.95 6.29
CA MET A 213 7.48 16.12 6.07
C MET A 213 7.63 14.71 6.67
N ALA A 214 8.84 14.26 6.92
CA ALA A 214 9.11 12.91 7.38
C ALA A 214 9.15 12.86 8.92
N THR A 215 8.24 12.10 9.51
CA THR A 215 8.31 11.71 10.93
C THR A 215 9.49 10.77 11.18
N VAL A 216 9.72 9.84 10.25
CA VAL A 216 10.85 8.90 10.26
C VAL A 216 11.48 8.91 8.87
N LYS A 217 12.80 9.13 8.82
CA LYS A 217 13.56 9.14 7.57
C LYS A 217 13.74 7.72 7.03
N ILE A 218 13.54 7.55 5.73
CA ILE A 218 13.72 6.24 5.08
C ILE A 218 15.22 5.99 4.85
N PRO A 219 15.81 4.90 5.39
CA PRO A 219 17.21 4.57 5.15
C PRO A 219 17.48 4.27 3.67
N SER A 220 18.57 4.82 3.11
CA SER A 220 18.91 4.62 1.69
C SER A 220 19.18 3.14 1.36
N ILE A 221 19.71 2.38 2.32
CA ILE A 221 19.95 0.95 2.17
C ILE A 221 18.63 0.17 2.00
N THR A 222 17.58 0.55 2.73
CA THR A 222 16.23 -0.03 2.58
C THR A 222 15.68 0.23 1.19
N VAL A 223 15.79 1.47 0.69
CA VAL A 223 15.36 1.82 -0.66
C VAL A 223 16.13 1.02 -1.72
N LYS A 224 17.46 0.94 -1.58
CA LYS A 224 18.32 0.19 -2.51
C LYS A 224 17.91 -1.27 -2.60
N TRP A 225 17.83 -1.97 -1.47
CA TRP A 225 17.48 -3.39 -1.47
C TRP A 225 16.04 -3.64 -1.87
N SER A 226 15.12 -2.73 -1.53
CA SER A 226 13.74 -2.82 -2.00
C SER A 226 13.65 -2.70 -3.52
N ALA A 227 14.34 -1.73 -4.11
CA ALA A 227 14.45 -1.54 -5.56
C ALA A 227 15.06 -2.78 -6.23
N VAL A 228 16.23 -3.23 -5.77
CA VAL A 228 16.92 -4.40 -6.33
C VAL A 228 16.03 -5.64 -6.29
N THR A 229 15.35 -5.89 -5.17
CA THR A 229 14.50 -7.07 -5.01
C THR A 229 13.29 -7.00 -5.93
N THR A 230 12.53 -5.90 -5.89
CA THR A 230 11.32 -5.76 -6.70
C THR A 230 11.65 -5.78 -8.20
N PHE A 231 12.61 -4.97 -8.66
CA PHE A 231 12.97 -4.96 -10.08
C PHE A 231 13.59 -6.27 -10.52
N GLY A 232 14.41 -6.92 -9.69
CA GLY A 232 14.96 -8.24 -9.97
C GLY A 232 13.86 -9.28 -10.19
N LEU A 233 12.87 -9.34 -9.29
CA LEU A 233 11.71 -10.23 -9.43
C LEU A 233 10.88 -9.90 -10.67
N THR A 234 10.65 -8.61 -10.97
CA THR A 234 9.93 -8.18 -12.18
C THR A 234 10.69 -8.59 -13.45
N ILE A 235 12.01 -8.44 -13.50
CA ILE A 235 12.83 -8.86 -14.64
C ILE A 235 12.74 -10.38 -14.84
N VAL A 236 12.91 -11.15 -13.76
CA VAL A 236 12.77 -12.62 -13.82
C VAL A 236 11.38 -12.99 -14.32
N TRP A 237 10.33 -12.38 -13.77
CA TRP A 237 8.94 -12.62 -14.19
C TRP A 237 8.75 -12.36 -15.69
N VAL A 238 9.15 -11.18 -16.17
CA VAL A 238 9.00 -10.81 -17.59
C VAL A 238 9.84 -11.71 -18.50
N ALA A 239 11.08 -12.01 -18.12
CA ALA A 239 11.94 -12.91 -18.89
C ALA A 239 11.33 -14.32 -19.00
N THR A 240 10.86 -14.88 -17.89
CA THR A 240 10.14 -16.16 -17.90
C THR A 240 8.88 -16.07 -18.75
N SER A 241 8.16 -14.95 -18.67
CA SER A 241 6.94 -14.76 -19.45
C SER A 241 7.20 -14.78 -20.95
N LEU A 242 8.22 -14.05 -21.39
CA LEU A 242 8.62 -13.99 -22.80
C LEU A 242 9.10 -15.36 -23.31
N VAL A 243 9.87 -16.11 -22.51
CA VAL A 243 10.30 -17.46 -22.89
C VAL A 243 9.11 -18.39 -23.11
N ILE A 244 8.15 -18.41 -22.17
CA ILE A 244 6.94 -19.24 -22.31
C ILE A 244 6.13 -18.77 -23.53
N PHE A 245 5.91 -17.47 -23.67
CA PHE A 245 5.13 -16.89 -24.76
C PHE A 245 5.72 -17.20 -26.14
N THR A 246 7.04 -17.09 -26.30
CA THR A 246 7.73 -17.42 -27.55
C THR A 246 7.65 -18.91 -27.88
N ASN A 247 7.83 -19.79 -26.89
CA ASN A 247 7.72 -21.24 -27.11
C ASN A 247 6.31 -21.62 -27.57
N VAL A 248 5.28 -21.14 -26.88
CA VAL A 248 3.87 -21.39 -27.24
C VAL A 248 3.57 -20.86 -28.64
N SER A 249 4.03 -19.64 -28.95
CA SER A 249 3.81 -19.01 -30.27
C SER A 249 4.49 -19.78 -31.41
N ASN A 250 5.69 -20.32 -31.19
CA ASN A 250 6.41 -21.10 -32.19
C ASN A 250 5.76 -22.48 -32.43
N GLU A 251 5.21 -23.11 -31.38
CA GLU A 251 4.56 -24.42 -31.46
C GLU A 251 3.17 -24.36 -32.13
N MET A 252 2.46 -23.24 -32.02
CA MET A 252 1.13 -23.07 -32.63
C MET A 252 1.17 -22.70 -34.12
N GLY A 253 2.35 -22.46 -34.71
CA GLY A 253 2.53 -21.96 -36.07
C GLY A 253 2.18 -20.47 -36.22
N PRO A 254 2.56 -19.81 -37.34
CA PRO A 254 2.15 -18.44 -37.58
C PRO A 254 0.61 -18.33 -37.64
N ALA A 255 0.06 -17.37 -36.91
CA ALA A 255 -1.37 -17.04 -36.88
C ALA A 255 -1.89 -16.57 -38.24
#